data_AF-A0A3C1RXT1-F1
#
_entry.id   AF-A0A3C1RXT1-F1
#
_cell.length_a   1.000
_cell.length_b   1.000
_cell.length_c   1.000
_cell.angle_alpha   90.00
_cell.angle_beta   90.00
_cell.angle_gamma   90.00
#
_symmetry.space_group_name_H-M   'P 1'
#
loop_
_entity.id
_entity.type
_entity.pdbx_description
1 polymer ?
#
loop_
_entity_poly.entity_id
_entity_poly.type
_entity_poly.pdbx_seq_one_letter_code
_entity_poly.pdbx_strand_id
1 'polypeptide(L)'
;CIELALENPADSGQFRVFNQFTELHSVGDLAMMVKKAGIALGLDVEIENIPNPRVELEEHYFNAKNTNLLDLGLQPHFLSDSLLDSLLNFAIKYQHRVDNSQIMPKVLWRNPG
;
A
#
# COMPACT_ATOMS: atom_id res chain seq x y z
N CYS A 1 6.61 -14.52 2.82
CA CYS A 1 5.42 -15.06 2.12
C CYS A 1 5.78 -16.01 0.98
N ILE A 2 6.54 -15.58 -0.02
CA ILE A 2 6.89 -16.43 -1.18
C ILE A 2 7.71 -17.65 -0.73
N GLU A 3 8.76 -17.45 0.07
CA GLU A 3 9.56 -18.52 0.67
C GLU A 3 8.69 -19.51 1.45
N LEU A 4 7.84 -19.03 2.37
CA LEU A 4 6.88 -19.88 3.10
C LEU A 4 5.99 -20.72 2.18
N ALA A 5 5.54 -20.17 1.05
CA ALA A 5 4.71 -20.90 0.10
C ALA A 5 5.51 -21.99 -0.67
N LEU A 6 6.82 -21.78 -0.88
CA LEU A 6 7.73 -22.75 -1.49
C LEU A 6 8.11 -23.87 -0.51
N GLU A 7 8.42 -23.51 0.73
CA GLU A 7 8.79 -24.46 1.80
C GLU A 7 7.63 -25.33 2.26
N ASN A 8 6.39 -24.81 2.11
CA ASN A 8 5.17 -25.54 2.37
C ASN A 8 4.41 -25.68 1.06
N PRO A 9 4.78 -26.58 0.12
CA PRO A 9 4.14 -26.68 -1.19
C PRO A 9 2.69 -27.16 -1.09
N ALA A 10 1.92 -26.99 -2.17
CA ALA A 10 0.59 -27.58 -2.28
C ALA A 10 0.71 -29.08 -2.58
N ASP A 11 -0.26 -29.86 -2.13
CA ASP A 11 -0.35 -31.28 -2.49
C ASP A 11 -0.70 -31.45 -3.98
N SER A 12 -0.41 -32.64 -4.52
CA SER A 12 -0.80 -32.97 -5.90
C SER A 12 -2.30 -32.82 -6.10
N GLY A 13 -2.71 -32.01 -7.09
CA GLY A 13 -4.12 -31.72 -7.37
C GLY A 13 -4.74 -30.66 -6.45
N GLN A 14 -3.99 -30.10 -5.50
CA GLN A 14 -4.47 -29.03 -4.63
C GLN A 14 -4.18 -27.65 -5.24
N PHE A 15 -5.19 -26.81 -5.31
CA PHE A 15 -5.07 -25.40 -5.65
C PHE A 15 -5.26 -24.53 -4.41
N ARG A 16 -4.18 -23.94 -3.89
CA ARG A 16 -4.22 -23.06 -2.72
C ARG A 16 -4.35 -21.61 -3.12
N VAL A 17 -5.12 -20.86 -2.35
CA VAL A 17 -5.28 -19.41 -2.48
C VAL A 17 -4.92 -18.74 -1.16
N PHE A 18 -4.03 -17.76 -1.24
CA PHE A 18 -3.62 -16.95 -0.10
C PHE A 18 -3.94 -15.48 -0.35
N ASN A 19 -4.64 -14.86 0.59
CA ASN A 19 -4.81 -13.42 0.63
C ASN A 19 -3.56 -12.81 1.26
N GLN A 20 -2.62 -12.37 0.42
CA GLN A 20 -1.30 -11.92 0.87
C GLN A 20 -1.27 -10.41 1.14
N PHE A 21 -1.67 -10.04 2.35
CA PHE A 21 -1.47 -8.71 2.94
C PHE A 21 -1.40 -8.87 4.47
N THR A 22 -0.93 -7.85 5.19
CA THR A 22 -0.81 -7.87 6.67
C THR A 22 -1.85 -6.99 7.34
N GLU A 23 -2.15 -5.84 6.74
CA GLU A 23 -3.03 -4.80 7.31
C GLU A 23 -3.99 -4.26 6.25
N LEU A 24 -5.08 -3.65 6.72
CA LEU A 24 -6.05 -2.95 5.90
C LEU A 24 -5.99 -1.46 6.24
N HIS A 25 -5.85 -0.61 5.23
CA HIS A 25 -5.88 0.84 5.37
C HIS A 25 -6.76 1.45 4.30
N SER A 26 -7.50 2.51 4.66
CA SER A 26 -8.11 3.38 3.65
C SER A 26 -7.05 4.31 3.03
N VAL A 27 -7.36 4.88 1.87
CA VAL A 27 -6.50 5.92 1.27
C VAL A 27 -6.36 7.13 2.20
N GLY A 28 -7.44 7.48 2.91
CA GLY A 28 -7.44 8.56 3.90
C GLY A 28 -6.51 8.30 5.07
N ASP A 29 -6.51 7.07 5.62
CA ASP A 29 -5.61 6.69 6.72
C ASP A 29 -4.15 6.78 6.28
N LEU A 30 -3.83 6.28 5.09
CA LEU A 30 -2.48 6.37 4.52
C LEU A 30 -2.05 7.83 4.33
N ALA A 31 -2.92 8.69 3.80
CA ALA A 31 -2.64 10.10 3.62
C ALA A 31 -2.34 10.80 4.97
N MET A 32 -3.12 10.49 6.01
CA MET A 32 -2.91 11.03 7.36
C MET A 32 -1.63 10.50 8.01
N MET A 33 -1.31 9.21 7.85
CA MET A 33 -0.07 8.61 8.35
C MET A 33 1.16 9.25 7.70
N VAL A 34 1.15 9.41 6.38
CA VAL A 34 2.24 10.06 5.64
C VAL A 34 2.36 11.54 6.03
N LYS A 35 1.24 12.27 6.15
CA LYS A 35 1.25 13.67 6.61
C LYS A 35 1.86 13.80 8.00
N LYS A 36 1.45 12.96 8.95
CA LYS A 36 2.01 12.95 10.32
C LYS A 36 3.51 12.71 10.30
N ALA A 37 3.98 11.70 9.56
CA ALA A 37 5.40 11.37 9.45
C ALA A 37 6.20 12.48 8.74
N GLY A 38 5.65 13.09 7.70
CA GLY A 38 6.28 14.21 6.99
C GLY A 38 6.42 15.46 7.85
N ILE A 39 5.39 15.81 8.63
CA ILE A 39 5.45 16.94 9.58
C ILE A 39 6.56 16.71 10.62
N ALA A 40 6.72 15.47 11.12
CA ALA A 40 7.80 15.13 12.05
C ALA A 40 9.20 15.31 11.44
N LEU A 41 9.31 15.25 10.11
CA LEU A 41 10.53 15.51 9.33
C LEU A 41 10.67 16.97 8.88
N GLY A 42 9.76 17.86 9.29
CA GLY A 42 9.76 19.27 8.88
C GLY A 42 9.29 19.52 7.45
N LEU A 43 8.58 18.56 6.84
CA LEU A 43 7.92 18.73 5.55
C LEU A 43 6.54 19.36 5.74
N ASP A 44 6.17 20.26 4.83
CA ASP A 44 4.81 20.76 4.70
C ASP A 44 4.01 19.86 3.75
N VAL A 45 3.32 18.87 4.32
CA VAL A 45 2.55 17.89 3.56
C VAL A 45 1.09 18.30 3.47
N GLU A 46 0.65 18.60 2.25
CA GLU A 46 -0.74 18.88 1.92
C GLU A 46 -1.46 17.61 1.43
N ILE A 47 -2.75 17.51 1.72
CA ILE A 47 -3.62 16.44 1.21
C ILE A 47 -4.60 17.10 0.26
N GLU A 48 -4.55 16.70 -1.01
CA GLU A 48 -5.44 17.16 -2.06
C GLU A 48 -6.38 16.03 -2.48
N ASN A 49 -7.68 16.32 -2.57
CA ASN A 49 -8.65 15.41 -3.15
C ASN A 49 -8.79 15.72 -4.65
N ILE A 50 -8.50 14.73 -5.49
CA ILE A 50 -8.58 14.87 -6.94
C ILE A 50 -9.84 14.17 -7.49
N PRO A 51 -10.40 14.58 -8.64
CA PRO A 51 -11.45 13.84 -9.31
C PRO A 51 -10.98 12.41 -9.59
N ASN A 52 -11.74 11.41 -9.11
CA ASN A 52 -11.34 10.02 -9.23
C ASN A 52 -11.32 9.60 -10.72
N PRO A 53 -10.15 9.22 -11.26
CA PRO A 53 -10.06 8.77 -12.65
C PRO A 53 -10.66 7.37 -12.86
N ARG A 54 -10.94 6.64 -11.79
CA ARG A 54 -11.45 5.26 -11.80
C ARG A 54 -12.96 5.23 -11.61
N VAL A 55 -13.53 4.03 -11.77
CA VAL A 55 -14.92 3.74 -11.39
C VAL A 55 -14.88 2.68 -10.30
N GLU A 56 -14.97 3.12 -9.04
CA GLU A 56 -14.93 2.26 -7.86
C GLU A 56 -15.75 2.89 -6.72
N LEU A 57 -16.05 2.11 -5.68
CA LEU A 57 -16.72 2.61 -4.48
C LEU A 57 -15.68 3.30 -3.58
N GLU A 58 -15.79 4.61 -3.43
CA GLU A 58 -14.90 5.40 -2.55
C GLU A 58 -15.13 5.11 -1.06
N GLU A 59 -16.31 4.61 -0.72
CA GLU A 59 -16.65 4.12 0.61
C GLU A 59 -17.35 2.75 0.47
N HIS A 60 -16.80 1.74 1.13
CA HIS A 60 -17.36 0.40 1.14
C HIS A 60 -16.88 -0.39 2.35
N TYR A 61 -17.67 -1.39 2.76
CA TYR A 61 -17.24 -2.33 3.78
C TYR A 61 -16.10 -3.20 3.25
N PHE A 62 -15.03 -3.32 4.02
CA PHE A 62 -13.88 -4.15 3.68
C PHE A 62 -13.34 -4.88 4.91
N ASN A 63 -13.41 -6.22 4.90
CA ASN A 63 -12.88 -7.08 5.95
C ASN A 63 -12.39 -8.40 5.35
N ALA A 64 -11.29 -8.32 4.59
CA ALA A 64 -10.70 -9.48 3.93
C ALA A 64 -9.91 -10.33 4.94
N LYS A 65 -10.10 -11.65 4.92
CA LYS A 65 -9.36 -12.60 5.77
C LYS A 65 -7.98 -12.93 5.18
N ASN A 66 -6.94 -12.98 6.00
CA ASN A 66 -5.54 -13.22 5.59
C ASN A 66 -4.77 -14.19 6.52
N THR A 67 -5.44 -15.20 7.09
CA THR A 67 -4.84 -16.08 8.12
C THR A 67 -3.88 -17.13 7.56
N ASN A 68 -4.10 -17.64 6.35
CA ASN A 68 -3.36 -18.81 5.84
C ASN A 68 -1.82 -18.66 5.86
N LEU A 69 -1.29 -17.46 5.62
CA LEU A 69 0.16 -17.23 5.69
C LEU A 69 0.66 -17.11 7.14
N LEU A 70 -0.15 -16.58 8.05
CA LEU A 70 0.14 -16.56 9.49
C LEU A 70 0.19 -17.99 10.04
N ASP A 71 -0.73 -18.84 9.60
CA ASP A 71 -0.77 -20.26 9.97
C ASP A 71 0.48 -21.01 9.48
N LEU A 72 1.08 -20.58 8.37
CA LEU A 72 2.37 -21.08 7.87
C LEU A 72 3.60 -20.45 8.56
N GLY A 73 3.40 -19.60 9.58
CA GLY A 73 4.48 -19.01 10.37
C GLY A 73 4.93 -17.62 9.94
N LEU A 74 4.19 -16.92 9.07
CA LEU A 74 4.49 -15.53 8.71
C LEU A 74 4.65 -14.66 9.96
N GLN A 75 5.82 -14.02 10.09
CA GLN A 75 6.07 -12.96 11.05
C GLN A 75 5.93 -11.62 10.31
N PRO A 76 4.78 -10.93 10.42
CA PRO A 76 4.53 -9.71 9.68
C PRO A 76 5.38 -8.54 10.20
N HIS A 77 5.85 -7.70 9.29
CA HIS A 77 6.33 -6.36 9.61
C HIS A 77 5.19 -5.39 9.34
N PHE A 78 4.56 -4.91 10.41
CA PHE A 78 3.47 -3.95 10.31
C PHE A 78 3.98 -2.55 9.95
N LEU A 79 3.09 -1.75 9.38
CA LEU A 79 3.34 -0.34 9.14
C LEU A 79 3.64 0.34 10.48
N SER A 80 4.74 1.09 10.51
CA SER A 80 5.25 1.72 11.73
C SER A 80 5.80 3.10 11.42
N ASP A 81 5.85 3.96 12.44
CA ASP A 81 6.42 5.30 12.33
C ASP A 81 7.89 5.23 11.83
N SER A 82 8.67 4.23 12.25
CA SER A 82 10.06 4.04 11.79
C SER A 82 10.16 3.63 10.31
N LEU A 83 9.21 2.82 9.82
CA LEU A 83 9.15 2.46 8.40
C LEU A 83 8.80 3.68 7.55
N LEU A 84 7.83 4.49 7.99
CA LEU A 84 7.45 5.73 7.31
C LEU A 84 8.60 6.73 7.28
N ASP A 85 9.27 6.94 8.41
CA ASP A 85 10.45 7.79 8.52
C ASP A 85 11.57 7.35 7.56
N SER A 86 11.90 6.05 7.57
CA SER A 86 12.92 5.50 6.67
C SER A 86 12.58 5.70 5.19
N LEU A 87 11.32 5.49 4.79
CA LEU A 87 10.89 5.63 3.40
C LEU A 87 10.82 7.10 2.96
N LEU A 88 10.35 8.00 3.82
CA LEU A 88 10.31 9.43 3.51
C LEU A 88 11.72 10.00 3.36
N ASN A 89 12.66 9.66 4.26
CA ASN A 89 14.06 10.06 4.12
C ASN A 89 14.69 9.54 2.82
N PHE A 90 14.32 8.32 2.39
CA PHE A 90 14.75 7.78 1.10
C PHE A 90 14.20 8.60 -0.08
N ALA A 91 12.91 8.97 -0.04
CA ALA A 91 12.30 9.81 -1.06
C ALA A 91 12.94 11.21 -1.12
N ILE A 92 13.16 11.86 0.03
CA ILE A 92 13.84 13.16 0.14
C ILE A 92 15.24 13.08 -0.47
N LYS A 93 16.01 12.03 -0.16
CA LYS A 93 17.37 11.83 -0.69
C LYS A 93 17.40 11.85 -2.22
N TYR A 94 16.38 11.30 -2.86
CA TYR A 94 16.30 11.17 -4.32
C TYR A 94 15.27 12.09 -4.98
N GLN A 95 14.73 13.07 -4.26
CA GLN A 95 13.64 13.94 -4.75
C GLN A 95 13.96 14.65 -6.07
N HIS A 96 15.24 14.97 -6.29
CA HIS A 96 15.74 15.61 -7.53
C HIS A 96 15.58 14.73 -8.78
N ARG A 97 15.30 13.43 -8.63
CA ARG A 97 15.08 12.48 -9.73
C ARG A 97 13.60 12.33 -10.09
N VAL A 98 12.70 12.95 -9.32
CA VAL A 98 11.25 12.80 -9.50
C VAL A 98 10.81 13.70 -10.65
N ASP A 99 10.22 13.09 -11.68
CA ASP A 99 9.49 13.82 -12.72
C ASP A 99 8.06 14.11 -12.23
N ASN A 100 7.83 15.33 -11.76
CA ASN A 100 6.52 15.76 -11.25
C ASN A 100 5.40 15.66 -12.29
N SER A 101 5.73 15.66 -13.59
CA SER A 101 4.73 15.53 -14.65
C SER A 101 4.08 14.14 -14.71
N GLN A 102 4.63 13.15 -13.99
CA GLN A 102 4.09 11.78 -13.94
C GLN A 102 3.25 11.48 -12.69
N ILE A 103 3.15 12.41 -11.74
CA ILE A 103 2.45 12.17 -10.46
C ILE A 103 0.93 12.13 -10.68
N MET A 104 0.38 13.09 -11.41
CA MET A 104 -1.07 13.17 -11.63
C MET A 104 -1.56 12.07 -12.57
N PRO A 105 -2.68 11.40 -12.27
CA PRO A 105 -3.24 10.37 -13.13
C PRO A 105 -3.73 10.97 -14.45
N LYS A 106 -3.39 10.32 -15.58
CA LYS A 106 -3.72 10.79 -16.94
C LYS A 106 -4.79 9.95 -17.65
N VAL A 107 -5.16 8.80 -17.08
CA VAL A 107 -6.04 7.81 -17.72
C VAL A 107 -7.38 7.78 -17.00
N LEU A 108 -8.47 8.05 -17.73
CA LEU A 108 -9.84 8.05 -17.22
C LEU A 108 -10.57 6.77 -17.64
N TRP A 109 -11.07 5.99 -16.67
CA TRP A 109 -11.78 4.74 -16.94
C TRP A 109 -13.10 4.94 -17.70
N ARG A 110 -13.76 6.08 -17.48
CA ARG A 110 -15.02 6.42 -18.16
C ARG A 110 -14.82 6.86 -19.61
N ASN A 111 -13.60 7.18 -20.01
CA ASN A 111 -13.28 7.60 -21.37
C ASN A 111 -11.87 7.12 -21.73
N PRO A 112 -11.67 5.81 -21.95
CA PRO A 112 -10.39 5.27 -22.40
C PRO A 112 -10.19 5.69 -23.86
N GLY A 113 -9.53 6.83 -24.05
CA GLY A 113 -8.99 7.29 -25.32
C GLY A 113 -7.55 6.87 -25.53
#